data_AF-A0A960DGL4-F1
#
_entry.id   AF-A0A960DGL4-F1
#
_cell.length_a   1.000
_cell.length_b   1.000
_cell.length_c   1.000
_cell.angle_alpha   90.00
_cell.angle_beta   90.00
_cell.angle_gamma   90.00
#
_symmetry.space_group_name_H-M   'P 1'
#
loop_
_entity.id
_entity.type
_entity.pdbx_description
1 polymer ?
#
loop_
_entity_poly.entity_id
_entity_poly.type
_entity_poly.pdbx_seq_one_letter_code
_entity_poly.pdbx_strand_id
1 'polypeptide(L)'
;MDSAPPAHGSEESTATNALRELAASDRPEVRTYLEDRWVPQIGSKRVGLVAEGITWTTVDILRDHLQYRQRFDDVRLVWSADWTSFSTDDFWVTVVADPFTTARQANRWCDSHGIDAFNCFAKMISSTYGTEGTTVLRK
;
A
#
# COMPACT_ATOMS: atom_id res chain seq x y z
N MET A 1 31.83 -27.88 -11.47
CA MET A 1 31.40 -26.47 -11.53
C MET A 1 29.93 -26.49 -11.20
N ASP A 2 29.62 -26.23 -9.93
CA ASP A 2 28.28 -26.31 -9.38
C ASP A 2 27.50 -25.06 -9.78
N SER A 3 26.32 -25.23 -10.38
CA SER A 3 25.48 -24.15 -10.88
C SER A 3 24.99 -23.29 -9.72
N ALA A 4 25.26 -21.99 -9.76
CA ALA A 4 24.70 -21.05 -8.81
C ALA A 4 23.15 -21.10 -8.85
N PRO A 5 22.45 -21.04 -7.70
CA PRO A 5 20.99 -20.96 -7.68
C PRO A 5 20.51 -19.71 -8.43
N PRO A 6 19.28 -19.73 -8.99
CA PRO A 6 18.79 -18.66 -9.84
C PRO A 6 18.73 -17.34 -9.06
N ALA A 7 19.36 -16.29 -9.59
CA ALA A 7 19.41 -14.94 -9.00
C ALA A 7 18.01 -14.40 -8.64
N HIS A 8 16.98 -14.81 -9.38
CA HIS A 8 15.59 -14.45 -9.11
C HIS A 8 15.10 -14.89 -7.72
N GLY A 9 15.52 -16.06 -7.21
CA GLY A 9 15.14 -16.50 -5.87
C GLY A 9 15.74 -15.63 -4.77
N SER A 10 16.99 -15.18 -4.95
CA SER A 10 17.62 -14.21 -4.04
C SER A 10 16.99 -12.82 -4.15
N GLU A 11 16.67 -12.35 -5.36
CA GLU A 11 16.03 -11.05 -5.58
C GLU A 11 14.65 -10.97 -4.92
N GLU A 12 13.82 -12.00 -5.10
CA GLU A 12 12.50 -12.08 -4.46
C GLU A 12 12.59 -12.13 -2.94
N SER A 13 13.56 -12.88 -2.39
CA SER A 13 13.80 -12.94 -0.94
C SER A 13 14.25 -11.58 -0.39
N THR A 14 15.16 -10.91 -1.10
CA THR A 14 15.62 -9.55 -0.74
C THR A 14 14.48 -8.55 -0.80
N ALA A 15 13.67 -8.57 -1.86
CA ALA A 15 12.52 -7.69 -2.00
C ALA A 15 11.47 -7.93 -0.90
N THR A 16 11.25 -9.20 -0.53
CA THR A 16 10.36 -9.57 0.59
C THR A 16 10.84 -8.95 1.89
N ASN A 17 12.14 -9.07 2.20
CA ASN A 17 12.70 -8.49 3.41
C ASN A 17 12.61 -6.96 3.38
N ALA A 18 12.88 -6.32 2.25
CA ALA A 18 12.76 -4.88 2.11
C ALA A 18 11.31 -4.38 2.33
N LEU A 19 10.29 -5.04 1.78
CA LEU A 19 8.88 -4.68 2.04
C LEU A 19 8.53 -4.82 3.52
N ARG A 20 8.99 -5.90 4.18
CA ARG A 20 8.77 -6.10 5.62
C ARG A 20 9.46 -5.02 6.45
N GLU A 21 10.70 -4.69 6.13
CA GLU A 21 11.47 -3.65 6.82
C GLU A 21 10.84 -2.26 6.63
N LEU A 22 10.41 -1.92 5.41
CA LEU A 22 9.70 -0.68 5.12
C LEU A 22 8.39 -0.59 5.90
N ALA A 23 7.54 -1.63 5.84
CA ALA A 23 6.28 -1.64 6.58
C ALA A 23 6.49 -1.61 8.10
N ALA A 24 7.53 -2.29 8.61
CA ALA A 24 7.87 -2.25 10.03
C ALA A 24 8.37 -0.86 10.46
N SER A 25 9.18 -0.21 9.63
CA SER A 25 9.70 1.14 9.85
C SER A 25 8.60 2.19 9.81
N ASP A 26 7.63 2.06 8.92
CA ASP A 26 6.51 3.01 8.78
C ASP A 26 5.45 2.84 9.87
N ARG A 27 5.29 1.62 10.40
CA ARG A 27 4.20 1.24 11.32
C ARG A 27 4.03 2.18 12.52
N PRO A 28 5.08 2.65 13.22
CA PRO A 28 4.91 3.57 14.35
C PRO A 28 4.22 4.87 13.94
N GLU A 29 4.63 5.49 12.84
CA GLU A 29 4.02 6.73 12.33
C GLU A 29 2.58 6.49 11.86
N VAL A 30 2.34 5.40 11.11
CA VAL A 30 0.99 5.03 10.66
C VAL A 30 0.06 4.85 11.86
N ARG A 31 0.50 4.17 12.93
CA ARG A 31 -0.29 4.00 14.17
C ARG A 31 -0.50 5.32 14.91
N THR A 32 0.51 6.18 14.98
CA THR A 32 0.39 7.45 15.72
C THR A 32 -0.50 8.46 14.99
N TYR A 33 -0.40 8.56 13.66
CA TYR A 33 -1.00 9.66 12.90
C TYR A 33 -2.19 9.25 12.04
N LEU A 34 -2.28 7.99 11.60
CA LEU A 34 -3.28 7.54 10.64
C LEU A 34 -4.37 6.65 11.24
N GLU A 35 -4.24 6.21 12.50
CA GLU A 35 -5.29 5.45 13.19
C GLU A 35 -6.62 6.22 13.19
N ASP A 36 -7.67 5.55 12.72
CA ASP A 36 -9.02 6.07 12.53
C ASP A 36 -9.12 7.30 11.60
N ARG A 37 -8.12 7.47 10.71
CA ARG A 37 -8.08 8.54 9.70
C ARG A 37 -8.26 8.00 8.29
N TRP A 38 -8.80 8.86 7.43
CA TRP A 38 -8.90 8.63 6.00
C TRP A 38 -7.62 9.07 5.30
N VAL A 39 -7.11 8.22 4.41
CA VAL A 39 -5.93 8.51 3.59
C VAL A 39 -6.18 8.18 2.13
N PRO A 40 -5.47 8.82 1.19
CA PRO A 40 -5.39 8.36 -0.19
C PRO A 40 -4.59 7.05 -0.23
N GLN A 41 -5.26 5.96 -0.59
CA GLN A 41 -4.60 4.72 -0.96
C GLN A 41 -4.28 4.79 -2.46
N ILE A 42 -2.99 4.71 -2.80
CA ILE A 42 -2.46 4.86 -4.17
C ILE A 42 -1.88 3.57 -4.73
N GLY A 43 -1.80 2.51 -3.92
CA GLY A 43 -1.36 1.19 -4.37
C GLY A 43 -1.90 0.09 -3.46
N SER A 44 -2.20 -1.08 -4.03
CA SER A 44 -2.62 -2.26 -3.29
C SER A 44 -2.30 -3.50 -4.11
N LYS A 45 -1.24 -4.20 -3.72
CA LYS A 45 -0.69 -5.34 -4.46
C LYS A 45 -0.36 -6.49 -3.53
N ARG A 46 -0.50 -7.71 -4.03
CA ARG A 46 -0.07 -8.95 -3.37
C ARG A 46 0.68 -9.82 -4.37
N VAL A 47 1.55 -10.69 -3.87
CA VAL A 47 2.30 -11.61 -4.73
C VAL A 47 1.33 -12.53 -5.47
N GLY A 48 1.52 -12.69 -6.78
CA GLY A 48 0.65 -13.49 -7.64
C GLY A 48 -0.64 -12.79 -8.08
N LEU A 49 -0.86 -11.52 -7.69
CA LEU A 49 -1.95 -10.72 -8.25
C LEU A 49 -1.76 -10.61 -9.78
N VAL A 50 -2.82 -10.83 -10.55
CA VAL A 50 -2.82 -10.60 -12.01
C VAL A 50 -3.56 -9.30 -12.27
N ALA A 51 -2.81 -8.25 -12.57
CA ALA A 51 -3.32 -6.90 -12.81
C ALA A 51 -2.33 -6.11 -13.66
N GLU A 52 -2.81 -5.11 -14.39
CA GLU A 52 -1.96 -4.22 -15.22
C GLU A 52 -1.13 -4.99 -16.27
N GLY A 53 -1.65 -6.14 -16.72
CA GLY A 53 -1.02 -6.97 -17.75
C GLY A 53 0.11 -7.88 -17.25
N ILE A 54 0.39 -7.91 -15.94
CA ILE A 54 1.45 -8.74 -15.34
C ILE A 54 0.92 -9.61 -14.19
N THR A 55 1.69 -10.63 -13.84
CA THR A 55 1.59 -11.31 -12.55
C THR A 55 2.60 -10.68 -11.61
N TRP A 56 2.13 -10.04 -10.55
CA TRP A 56 2.93 -9.26 -9.62
C TRP A 56 3.87 -10.14 -8.80
N THR A 57 5.17 -9.91 -8.91
CA THR A 57 6.18 -10.50 -8.01
C THR A 57 6.48 -9.56 -6.85
N THR A 58 7.25 -10.01 -5.86
CA THR A 58 7.64 -9.16 -4.74
C THR A 58 8.55 -8.02 -5.18
N VAL A 59 9.41 -8.27 -6.17
CA VAL A 59 10.26 -7.25 -6.79
C VAL A 59 9.42 -6.16 -7.45
N ASP A 60 8.35 -6.53 -8.16
CA ASP A 60 7.47 -5.55 -8.80
C ASP A 60 6.71 -4.71 -7.77
N ILE A 61 6.21 -5.32 -6.70
CA ILE A 61 5.53 -4.62 -5.60
C ILE A 61 6.46 -3.62 -4.92
N LEU A 62 7.70 -4.03 -4.61
CA LEU A 62 8.69 -3.12 -4.04
C LEU A 62 9.00 -1.96 -4.98
N ARG A 63 9.17 -2.24 -6.28
CA ARG A 63 9.45 -1.21 -7.28
C ARG A 63 8.30 -0.19 -7.37
N ASP A 64 7.06 -0.66 -7.44
CA ASP A 64 5.85 0.18 -7.48
C ASP A 64 5.77 1.09 -6.25
N HIS A 65 5.95 0.53 -5.05
CA HIS A 65 5.98 1.31 -3.83
C HIS A 65 7.07 2.39 -3.83
N LEU A 66 8.29 2.04 -4.25
CA LEU A 66 9.40 2.99 -4.32
C LEU A 66 9.21 4.06 -5.40
N GLN A 67 8.48 3.77 -6.49
CA GLN A 67 8.10 4.77 -7.47
C GLN A 67 7.13 5.80 -6.88
N TYR A 68 6.15 5.36 -6.07
CA TYR A 68 5.28 6.29 -5.35
C TYR A 68 6.04 7.15 -4.34
N ARG A 69 6.97 6.58 -3.56
CA ARG A 69 7.82 7.34 -2.64
C ARG A 69 8.71 8.38 -3.33
N GLN A 70 9.06 8.18 -4.59
CA GLN A 70 9.81 9.16 -5.38
C GLN A 70 8.92 10.26 -5.95
N ARG A 71 7.64 9.95 -6.22
CA ARG A 71 6.71 10.85 -6.90
C ARG A 71 5.93 11.75 -5.93
N PHE A 72 5.59 11.25 -4.75
CA PHE A 72 4.76 11.95 -3.78
C PHE A 72 5.47 12.05 -2.44
N ASP A 73 5.24 13.17 -1.76
CA ASP A 73 5.67 13.37 -0.39
C ASP A 73 4.89 12.45 0.57
N ASP A 74 5.52 12.08 1.68
CA ASP A 74 4.91 11.34 2.79
C ASP A 74 4.18 10.05 2.41
N VAL A 75 4.78 9.23 1.55
CA VAL A 75 4.27 7.89 1.23
C VAL A 75 4.70 6.88 2.31
N ARG A 76 3.77 6.01 2.72
CA ARG A 76 4.00 4.91 3.68
C ARG A 76 3.48 3.59 3.12
N LEU A 77 4.12 2.51 3.53
CA LEU A 77 3.76 1.13 3.25
C LEU A 77 3.00 0.56 4.44
N VAL A 78 1.83 0.02 4.15
CA VAL A 78 0.94 -0.62 5.11
C VAL A 78 0.80 -2.09 4.75
N TRP A 79 1.03 -2.98 5.71
CA TRP A 79 0.70 -4.39 5.57
C TRP A 79 -0.73 -4.63 6.04
N SER A 80 -1.57 -5.19 5.16
CA SER A 80 -3.02 -5.22 5.40
C SER A 80 -3.43 -6.06 6.62
N ALA A 81 -2.66 -7.10 6.97
CA ALA A 81 -2.95 -7.94 8.15
C ALA A 81 -2.88 -7.19 9.48
N ASP A 82 -2.20 -6.03 9.53
CA ASP A 82 -2.03 -5.27 10.77
C ASP A 82 -3.27 -4.42 11.14
N TRP A 83 -4.29 -4.36 10.26
CA TRP A 83 -5.42 -3.42 10.38
C TRP A 83 -6.75 -4.09 10.04
N THR A 84 -7.73 -3.98 10.94
CA THR A 84 -9.08 -4.58 10.81
C THR A 84 -9.93 -3.96 9.69
N SER A 85 -9.55 -2.77 9.25
CA SER A 85 -10.20 -2.06 8.15
C SER A 85 -9.98 -2.72 6.79
N PHE A 86 -8.98 -3.61 6.61
CA PHE A 86 -8.82 -4.37 5.37
C PHE A 86 -9.56 -5.71 5.42
N SER A 87 -10.11 -6.13 4.27
CA SER A 87 -10.84 -7.40 4.14
C SER A 87 -9.94 -8.61 3.91
N THR A 88 -8.66 -8.38 3.63
CA THR A 88 -7.66 -9.41 3.34
C THR A 88 -6.37 -9.07 4.06
N ASP A 89 -5.60 -10.08 4.42
CA ASP A 89 -4.40 -10.00 5.25
C ASP A 89 -3.10 -10.23 4.45
N ASP A 90 -3.17 -10.22 3.12
CA ASP A 90 -2.07 -10.57 2.23
C ASP A 90 -1.61 -9.44 1.29
N PHE A 91 -2.02 -8.19 1.55
CA PHE A 91 -1.73 -7.04 0.69
C PHE A 91 -0.68 -6.07 1.26
N TRP A 92 0.23 -5.67 0.37
CA TRP A 92 1.06 -4.49 0.53
C TRP A 92 0.30 -3.28 -0.03
N VAL A 93 0.00 -2.33 0.85
CA VAL A 93 -0.81 -1.15 0.54
C VAL A 93 0.05 0.09 0.62
N THR A 94 0.10 0.86 -0.45
CA THR A 94 0.82 2.14 -0.49
C THR A 94 -0.19 3.27 -0.25
N VAL A 95 0.07 4.10 0.77
CA VAL A 95 -0.78 5.23 1.13
C VAL A 95 0.02 6.53 1.18
N VAL A 96 -0.66 7.64 0.96
CA VAL A 96 -0.14 8.97 1.32
C VAL A 96 -0.52 9.24 2.76
N ALA A 97 0.46 9.50 3.62
CA ALA A 97 0.30 9.69 5.06
C ALA A 97 -0.17 11.11 5.43
N ASP A 98 -1.06 11.68 4.64
CA ASP A 98 -1.80 12.90 4.96
C ASP A 98 -3.17 12.51 5.57
N PRO A 99 -3.36 12.67 6.89
CA PRO A 99 -4.57 12.21 7.57
C PRO A 99 -5.75 13.17 7.36
N PHE A 100 -6.82 12.64 6.78
CA PHE A 100 -8.09 13.37 6.62
C PHE A 100 -9.16 12.89 7.60
N THR A 101 -10.08 13.80 7.94
CA THR A 101 -11.24 13.47 8.79
C THR A 101 -12.39 12.87 8.01
N THR A 102 -12.39 13.00 6.67
CA THR A 102 -13.44 12.46 5.80
C THR A 102 -12.88 11.79 4.57
N ALA A 103 -13.54 10.72 4.11
CA ALA A 103 -13.21 10.05 2.86
C ALA A 103 -13.22 11.00 1.65
N ARG A 104 -14.12 11.99 1.64
CA ARG A 104 -14.21 12.99 0.57
C ARG A 104 -12.94 13.83 0.45
N GLN A 105 -12.27 14.17 1.55
CA GLN A 105 -11.03 14.94 1.50
C GLN A 105 -9.88 14.08 0.94
N ALA A 106 -9.75 12.83 1.38
CA ALA A 106 -8.78 11.90 0.82
C ALA A 106 -9.01 11.66 -0.69
N ASN A 107 -10.27 11.52 -1.12
CA ASN A 107 -10.60 11.39 -2.54
C ASN A 107 -10.30 12.67 -3.35
N ARG A 108 -10.51 13.85 -2.77
CA ARG A 108 -10.11 15.12 -3.42
C ARG A 108 -8.59 15.22 -3.62
N TRP A 109 -7.79 14.64 -2.73
CA TRP A 109 -6.35 14.54 -2.94
C TRP A 109 -6.02 13.68 -4.17
N CYS A 110 -6.72 12.55 -4.36
CA CYS A 110 -6.56 11.75 -5.57
C CYS A 110 -6.91 12.55 -6.84
N ASP A 111 -8.02 13.30 -6.79
CA ASP A 111 -8.50 14.14 -7.90
C ASP A 111 -7.49 15.25 -8.23
N SER A 112 -6.94 15.92 -7.21
CA SER A 112 -5.98 17.02 -7.42
C SER A 112 -4.66 16.55 -8.02
N HIS A 113 -4.31 15.27 -7.87
CA HIS A 113 -3.11 14.65 -8.46
C HIS A 113 -3.41 13.94 -9.78
N GLY A 114 -4.64 14.02 -10.29
CA GLY A 114 -5.04 13.45 -11.58
C GLY A 114 -4.93 11.92 -11.65
N ILE A 115 -5.01 11.23 -10.50
CA ILE A 115 -4.97 9.77 -10.45
C ILE A 115 -6.39 9.24 -10.66
N ASP A 116 -6.57 8.23 -11.51
CA ASP A 116 -7.89 7.65 -11.79
C ASP A 116 -8.43 6.79 -10.63
N ALA A 117 -9.75 6.52 -10.66
CA ALA A 117 -10.47 5.85 -9.58
C ALA A 117 -10.01 4.41 -9.31
N PHE A 118 -9.35 3.74 -10.27
CA PHE A 118 -8.79 2.41 -10.07
C PHE A 118 -7.47 2.47 -9.30
N ASN A 119 -6.72 3.56 -9.49
CA ASN A 119 -5.37 3.72 -8.95
C ASN A 119 -5.31 4.58 -7.68
N CYS A 120 -6.38 5.30 -7.31
CA CYS A 120 -6.43 6.02 -6.04
C CYS A 120 -7.84 6.11 -5.46
N PHE A 121 -7.99 5.84 -4.17
CA PHE A 121 -9.25 6.04 -3.44
C PHE A 121 -9.03 6.19 -1.93
N ALA A 122 -10.06 6.70 -1.26
CA ALA A 122 -10.04 6.90 0.17
C ALA A 122 -10.16 5.58 0.93
N LYS A 123 -9.17 5.34 1.79
CA LYS A 123 -9.12 4.21 2.73
C LYS A 123 -9.03 4.74 4.15
N MET A 124 -9.81 4.20 5.08
CA MET A 124 -9.56 4.43 6.49
C MET A 124 -8.53 3.42 6.99
N ILE A 125 -7.51 3.90 7.70
CA ILE A 125 -6.55 3.07 8.42
C ILE A 125 -7.06 2.91 9.85
N SER A 126 -7.44 1.69 10.22
CA SER A 126 -7.95 1.40 11.57
C SER A 126 -7.74 -0.05 11.97
N SER A 127 -7.40 -0.23 13.25
CA SER A 127 -7.31 -1.49 13.99
C SER A 127 -8.55 -1.75 14.87
N THR A 128 -9.55 -0.86 14.84
CA THR A 128 -10.80 -0.98 15.62
C THR A 128 -12.05 -1.03 14.74
N TYR A 129 -12.10 -0.24 13.66
CA TYR A 129 -13.17 -0.30 12.67
C TYR A 129 -12.96 -1.49 11.72
N GLY A 130 -14.04 -2.20 11.42
CA GLY A 130 -14.04 -3.28 10.44
C GLY A 130 -14.00 -2.78 8.99
N THR A 131 -14.25 -3.68 8.04
CA THR A 131 -14.22 -3.39 6.60
C THR A 131 -15.39 -2.53 6.13
N GLU A 132 -16.52 -2.61 6.81
CA GLU A 132 -17.72 -1.87 6.46
C GLU A 132 -17.52 -0.36 6.69
N GLY A 133 -17.77 0.44 5.65
CA GLY A 133 -17.68 1.90 5.73
C GLY A 133 -16.26 2.46 5.80
N THR A 134 -15.20 1.65 5.69
CA THR A 134 -13.78 2.08 5.75
C THR A 134 -13.10 2.17 4.38
N THR A 135 -13.86 2.09 3.30
CA THR A 135 -13.39 2.26 1.92
C THR A 135 -14.43 3.06 1.13
N VAL A 136 -14.01 4.12 0.44
CA VAL A 136 -14.90 4.93 -0.41
C VAL A 136 -14.25 5.16 -1.77
N LEU A 137 -14.79 4.47 -2.76
CA LEU A 137 -14.37 4.59 -4.15
C LEU A 137 -14.81 5.94 -4.75
N ARG A 138 -14.14 6.31 -5.84
CA ARG A 138 -14.48 7.47 -6.68
C ARG A 138 -15.24 7.02 -7.92
N LYS A 139 -16.03 7.93 -8.50
CA LYS A 139 -16.79 7.71 -9.73
C LYS A 139 -16.05 8.28 -10.93
#